data_AF-A0A9D5Y7Z7-F1
#
_entry.id   AF-A0A9D5Y7Z7-F1
#
_cell.length_a   1.000
_cell.length_b   1.000
_cell.length_c   1.000
_cell.angle_alpha   90.00
_cell.angle_beta   90.00
_cell.angle_gamma   90.00
#
_symmetry.space_group_name_H-M   'P 1'
#
loop_
_entity.id
_entity.type
_entity.pdbx_description
1 polymer ?
#
loop_
_entity_poly.entity_id
_entity_poly.type
_entity_poly.pdbx_seq_one_letter_code
_entity_poly.pdbx_strand_id
1 'polypeptide(L)'
;MEQIVSNFIEMFGNDDAFAAATPEQIARLRELIGEQSAAVLDFYSRYQPNNVPMTESYVRLVDIDTIIAENTVGEPGKYLAQYGVFVFALTVGGNVICIDTNDIRDGNPSVLIADASFCAYNESCGCVEISVAPDEIMEECDDDILRLDYENIVRCLPRIEDSFTEFMSKLSNDEYEDVEEYLE
;
A
#
# COMPACT_ATOMS: atom_id res chain seq x y z
N MET A 1 -9.27 -16.03 -2.09
CA MET A 1 -8.12 -16.00 -1.16
C MET A 1 -7.29 -17.27 -1.24
N GLU A 2 -7.83 -18.48 -1.02
CA GLU A 2 -7.02 -19.72 -1.07
C GLU A 2 -6.24 -19.91 -2.38
N GLN A 3 -6.87 -19.70 -3.54
CA GLN A 3 -6.19 -19.82 -4.84
C GLN A 3 -5.03 -18.81 -4.99
N ILE A 4 -5.24 -17.56 -4.57
CA ILE A 4 -4.23 -16.48 -4.61
C ILE A 4 -2.99 -16.91 -3.82
N VAL A 5 -3.19 -17.43 -2.61
CA VAL A 5 -2.11 -17.89 -1.74
C VAL A 5 -1.41 -19.11 -2.34
N SER A 6 -2.16 -20.06 -2.92
CA SER A 6 -1.58 -21.22 -3.61
C SER A 6 -0.66 -20.78 -4.76
N ASN A 7 -1.06 -19.78 -5.54
CA ASN A 7 -0.25 -19.25 -6.63
C ASN A 7 1.05 -18.62 -6.10
N PHE A 8 0.98 -17.83 -5.02
CA PHE A 8 2.20 -17.28 -4.40
C PHE A 8 3.12 -18.36 -3.84
N ILE A 9 2.59 -19.39 -3.20
CA ILE A 9 3.39 -20.52 -2.70
C ILE A 9 4.13 -21.20 -3.85
N GLU A 10 3.46 -21.41 -4.99
CA GLU A 10 4.07 -21.96 -6.20
C GLU A 10 5.15 -21.03 -6.75
N MET A 11 4.85 -19.74 -6.88
CA MET A 11 5.78 -18.69 -7.33
C MET A 11 7.05 -18.65 -6.48
N PHE A 12 6.91 -18.71 -5.15
CA PHE A 12 8.04 -18.63 -4.23
C PHE A 12 8.75 -19.97 -4.01
N GLY A 13 8.14 -21.09 -4.44
CA GLY A 13 8.64 -22.43 -4.16
C GLY A 13 8.76 -22.73 -2.65
N ASN A 14 7.89 -22.14 -1.83
CA ASN A 14 7.98 -22.20 -0.36
C ASN A 14 6.59 -22.37 0.27
N ASP A 15 6.31 -23.58 0.79
CA ASP A 15 5.04 -23.91 1.46
C ASP A 15 4.82 -23.14 2.77
N ASP A 16 5.90 -22.64 3.40
CA ASP A 16 5.86 -21.85 4.64
C ASP A 16 5.87 -20.33 4.39
N ALA A 17 5.65 -19.90 3.14
CA ALA A 17 5.64 -18.49 2.74
C ALA A 17 4.57 -17.65 3.46
N PHE A 18 3.49 -18.29 3.95
CA PHE A 18 2.40 -17.60 4.63
C PHE A 18 2.05 -18.31 5.93
N ALA A 19 1.66 -17.53 6.94
CA ALA A 19 1.23 -18.04 8.23
C ALA A 19 -0.05 -17.34 8.69
N ALA A 20 -0.79 -18.00 9.59
CA ALA A 20 -1.88 -17.35 10.30
C ALA A 20 -1.34 -16.25 11.22
N ALA A 21 -2.04 -15.13 11.29
CA ALA A 21 -1.70 -14.07 12.21
C ALA A 21 -2.17 -14.37 13.63
N THR A 22 -1.43 -13.86 14.60
CA THR A 22 -1.88 -13.90 16.00
C THR A 22 -3.10 -12.99 16.20
N PRO A 23 -3.97 -13.27 17.18
CA PRO A 23 -5.09 -12.39 17.49
C PRO A 23 -4.68 -10.95 17.81
N GLU A 24 -3.51 -10.76 18.42
CA GLU A 24 -2.96 -9.44 18.74
C GLU A 24 -2.55 -8.68 17.47
N GLN A 25 -1.85 -9.34 16.54
CA GLN A 25 -1.49 -8.72 15.25
C GLN A 25 -2.75 -8.30 14.49
N ILE A 26 -3.78 -9.14 14.43
CA ILE A 26 -5.03 -8.78 13.74
C ILE A 26 -5.81 -7.67 14.45
N ALA A 27 -5.78 -7.62 15.78
CA ALA A 27 -6.36 -6.50 16.51
C ALA A 27 -5.66 -5.17 16.15
N ARG A 28 -4.33 -5.17 16.09
CA ARG A 28 -3.53 -3.99 15.71
C ARG A 28 -3.76 -3.58 14.26
N LEU A 29 -3.79 -4.52 13.32
CA LEU A 29 -4.09 -4.22 11.92
C LEU A 29 -5.49 -3.61 11.78
N ARG A 30 -6.49 -4.20 12.42
CA ARG A 30 -7.87 -3.69 12.44
C ARG A 30 -7.97 -2.28 13.03
N GLU A 31 -7.24 -2.00 14.11
CA GLU A 31 -7.19 -0.66 14.69
C GLU A 31 -6.59 0.36 13.72
N LEU A 32 -5.59 -0.04 12.93
CA LEU A 32 -4.97 0.80 11.92
C LEU A 32 -5.89 1.10 10.73
N ILE A 33 -6.44 0.05 10.08
CA ILE A 33 -7.10 0.18 8.76
C ILE A 33 -8.63 0.15 8.81
N GLY A 34 -9.20 -0.09 10.00
CA GLY A 34 -10.64 -0.18 10.24
C GLY A 34 -11.30 -1.49 9.78
N GLU A 35 -12.40 -1.87 10.45
CA GLU A 35 -13.19 -3.09 10.16
C GLU A 35 -13.83 -3.10 8.76
N GLN A 36 -13.99 -1.92 8.15
CA GLN A 36 -14.51 -1.79 6.79
C GLN A 36 -13.58 -2.39 5.74
N SER A 37 -12.28 -2.55 6.03
CA SER A 37 -11.28 -3.13 5.14
C SER A 37 -11.26 -4.66 5.19
N ALA A 38 -12.45 -5.28 5.13
CA ALA A 38 -12.68 -6.69 5.42
C ALA A 38 -11.82 -7.65 4.59
N ALA A 39 -11.60 -7.38 3.30
CA ALA A 39 -10.80 -8.24 2.43
C ALA A 39 -9.33 -8.31 2.86
N VAL A 40 -8.77 -7.18 3.29
CA VAL A 40 -7.40 -7.08 3.79
C VAL A 40 -7.27 -7.83 5.12
N LEU A 41 -8.20 -7.60 6.05
CA LEU A 41 -8.23 -8.29 7.35
C LEU A 41 -8.40 -9.81 7.18
N ASP A 42 -9.25 -10.25 6.26
CA ASP A 42 -9.50 -11.66 5.97
C ASP A 42 -8.28 -12.36 5.35
N PHE A 43 -7.53 -11.66 4.49
CA PHE A 43 -6.25 -12.16 3.97
C PHE A 43 -5.21 -12.29 5.10
N TYR A 44 -4.91 -11.19 5.79
CA TYR A 44 -3.84 -11.17 6.80
C TYR A 44 -4.14 -12.03 8.03
N SER A 45 -5.41 -12.29 8.36
CA SER A 45 -5.78 -13.19 9.47
C SER A 45 -5.31 -14.63 9.27
N ARG A 46 -5.24 -15.08 8.02
CA ARG A 46 -4.94 -16.48 7.67
C ARG A 46 -3.61 -16.63 6.93
N TYR A 47 -3.19 -15.58 6.22
CA TYR A 47 -2.13 -15.64 5.23
C TYR A 47 -1.24 -14.39 5.31
N GLN A 48 -0.78 -13.99 6.49
CA GLN A 48 0.25 -12.95 6.53
C GLN A 48 1.54 -13.48 5.89
N PRO A 49 2.23 -12.69 5.05
CA PRO A 49 3.53 -13.06 4.50
C PRO A 49 4.52 -13.39 5.63
N ASN A 50 5.31 -14.44 5.44
CA ASN A 50 6.31 -14.90 6.39
C ASN A 50 7.65 -15.01 5.69
N ASN A 51 8.43 -13.92 5.73
CA ASN A 51 9.76 -13.83 5.14
C ASN A 51 9.77 -14.24 3.64
N VAL A 52 8.74 -13.80 2.91
CA VAL A 52 8.58 -14.09 1.48
C VAL A 52 9.62 -13.35 0.63
N PRO A 53 10.08 -13.93 -0.48
CA PRO A 53 10.89 -13.21 -1.45
C PRO A 53 10.05 -12.14 -2.15
N MET A 54 10.73 -11.29 -2.91
CA MET A 54 10.07 -10.40 -3.86
C MET A 54 9.40 -11.23 -4.97
N THR A 55 8.27 -10.75 -5.48
CA THR A 55 7.65 -11.27 -6.70
C THR A 55 8.49 -10.91 -7.94
N GLU A 56 8.19 -11.55 -9.07
CA GLU A 56 8.84 -11.25 -10.36
C GLU A 56 8.55 -9.81 -10.82
N SER A 57 7.36 -9.28 -10.51
CA SER A 57 6.98 -7.88 -10.74
C SER A 57 7.53 -6.89 -9.69
N TYR A 58 8.62 -7.26 -9.02
CA TYR A 58 9.34 -6.43 -8.05
C TYR A 58 8.55 -5.96 -6.82
N VAL A 59 7.46 -6.64 -6.47
CA VAL A 59 6.66 -6.34 -5.26
C VAL A 59 7.04 -7.26 -4.11
N ARG A 60 7.29 -6.69 -2.94
CA ARG A 60 7.43 -7.37 -1.66
C ARG A 60 6.16 -7.20 -0.83
N LEU A 61 5.43 -8.29 -0.65
CA LEU A 61 4.37 -8.35 0.37
C LEU A 61 4.99 -8.38 1.76
N VAL A 62 4.48 -7.55 2.68
CA VAL A 62 5.03 -7.43 4.03
C VAL A 62 4.09 -7.98 5.09
N ASP A 63 4.64 -8.41 6.21
CA ASP A 63 3.89 -8.89 7.37
C ASP A 63 3.17 -7.74 8.11
N ILE A 64 2.29 -8.10 9.06
CA ILE A 64 1.50 -7.10 9.79
C ILE A 64 2.39 -6.15 10.59
N ASP A 65 3.45 -6.65 11.23
CA ASP A 65 4.31 -5.81 12.05
C ASP A 65 5.05 -4.76 11.21
N THR A 66 5.44 -5.12 9.99
CA THR A 66 6.01 -4.20 9.01
C THR A 66 4.95 -3.20 8.52
N ILE A 67 3.72 -3.63 8.24
CA ILE A 67 2.60 -2.71 7.91
C ILE A 67 2.43 -1.67 9.01
N ILE A 68 2.42 -2.08 10.28
CA ILE A 68 2.31 -1.13 11.39
C ILE A 68 3.52 -0.18 11.40
N ALA A 69 4.75 -0.68 11.20
CA ALA A 69 5.94 0.16 11.18
C ALA A 69 5.91 1.21 10.06
N GLU A 70 5.61 0.81 8.83
CA GLU A 70 5.53 1.71 7.66
C GLU A 70 4.49 2.82 7.88
N ASN A 71 3.35 2.50 8.49
CA ASN A 71 2.26 3.45 8.69
C ASN A 71 2.34 4.26 10.00
N THR A 72 3.34 4.01 10.86
CA THR A 72 3.49 4.75 12.14
C THR A 72 4.79 5.54 12.23
N VAL A 73 5.88 5.01 11.65
CA VAL A 73 7.20 5.64 11.70
C VAL A 73 7.89 5.75 10.34
N GLY A 74 7.49 4.92 9.36
CA GLY A 74 8.01 4.95 7.99
C GLY A 74 7.54 6.15 7.18
N GLU A 75 8.34 6.57 6.20
CA GLU A 75 7.99 7.61 5.23
C GLU A 75 7.89 6.99 3.83
N PRO A 76 6.88 7.36 3.02
CA PRO A 76 5.85 8.36 3.29
C PRO A 76 4.66 7.84 4.13
N GLY A 77 4.65 6.56 4.49
CA GLY A 77 3.50 5.86 5.08
C GLY A 77 2.88 6.52 6.32
N LYS A 78 3.67 7.00 7.28
CA LYS A 78 3.16 7.67 8.50
C LYS A 78 2.38 8.96 8.21
N TYR A 79 2.64 9.61 7.09
CA TYR A 79 1.91 10.81 6.68
C TYR A 79 0.63 10.42 5.95
N LEU A 80 0.70 9.47 5.01
CA LEU A 80 -0.45 8.95 4.28
C LEU A 80 -1.51 8.32 5.19
N ALA A 81 -1.08 7.60 6.22
CA ALA A 81 -1.96 6.93 7.18
C ALA A 81 -2.90 7.90 7.91
N GLN A 82 -2.51 9.16 8.09
CA GLN A 82 -3.36 10.19 8.70
C GLN A 82 -4.58 10.55 7.85
N TYR A 83 -4.56 10.20 6.57
CA TYR A 83 -5.60 10.46 5.59
C TYR A 83 -6.30 9.18 5.10
N GLY A 84 -6.09 8.05 5.79
CA GLY A 84 -6.77 6.78 5.46
C GLY A 84 -6.13 5.99 4.32
N VAL A 85 -4.91 6.33 3.91
CA VAL A 85 -4.15 5.61 2.88
C VAL A 85 -3.00 4.86 3.57
N PHE A 86 -2.99 3.53 3.49
CA PHE A 86 -2.11 2.69 4.30
C PHE A 86 -1.24 1.76 3.46
N VAL A 87 0.07 1.77 3.73
CA VAL A 87 1.06 0.89 3.09
C VAL A 87 0.80 -0.56 3.47
N PHE A 88 0.78 -1.48 2.49
CA PHE A 88 0.71 -2.93 2.74
C PHE A 88 1.73 -3.76 1.97
N ALA A 89 2.41 -3.16 1.00
CA ALA A 89 3.49 -3.78 0.24
C ALA A 89 4.51 -2.72 -0.20
N LEU A 90 5.70 -3.16 -0.59
CA LEU A 90 6.81 -2.30 -1.03
C LEU A 90 7.29 -2.77 -2.41
N THR A 91 7.82 -1.87 -3.22
CA THR A 91 8.50 -2.21 -4.48
C THR A 91 10.02 -2.31 -4.30
N VAL A 92 10.75 -2.76 -5.33
CA VAL A 92 12.22 -2.83 -5.31
C VAL A 92 12.88 -1.46 -5.17
N GLY A 93 12.31 -0.42 -5.78
CA GLY A 93 12.74 0.97 -5.67
C GLY A 93 12.46 1.60 -4.29
N GLY A 94 11.75 0.89 -3.42
CA GLY A 94 11.34 1.38 -2.11
C GLY A 94 10.05 2.20 -2.14
N ASN A 95 9.33 2.21 -3.26
CA ASN A 95 8.02 2.83 -3.37
C ASN A 95 7.00 2.03 -2.55
N VAL A 96 5.96 2.72 -2.09
CA VAL A 96 4.96 2.11 -1.22
C VAL A 96 3.69 1.81 -2.02
N ILE A 97 3.16 0.61 -1.81
CA ILE A 97 1.87 0.20 -2.34
C ILE A 97 0.87 0.27 -1.20
N CYS A 98 -0.20 1.03 -1.42
CA CYS A 98 -1.14 1.43 -0.40
C CYS A 98 -2.55 0.93 -0.70
N ILE A 99 -3.33 0.64 0.34
CA ILE A 99 -4.79 0.60 0.28
C ILE A 99 -5.36 1.99 0.58
N ASP A 100 -6.43 2.38 -0.11
CA ASP A 100 -7.23 3.56 0.27
C ASP A 100 -8.50 3.12 0.98
N THR A 101 -8.59 3.43 2.27
CA THR A 101 -9.74 3.07 3.11
C THR A 101 -10.93 4.03 2.99
N ASN A 102 -10.76 5.13 2.26
CA ASN A 102 -11.85 6.04 1.91
C ASN A 102 -12.56 5.60 0.61
N ASP A 103 -11.92 4.79 -0.24
CA ASP A 103 -12.52 4.17 -1.43
C ASP A 103 -12.63 2.65 -1.28
N ILE A 104 -13.69 2.22 -0.61
CA ILE A 104 -13.99 0.81 -0.34
C ILE A 104 -15.27 0.39 -1.05
N ARG A 105 -15.18 -0.72 -1.78
CA ARG A 105 -16.33 -1.39 -2.41
C ARG A 105 -16.46 -2.80 -1.84
N ASP A 106 -17.60 -3.10 -1.22
CA ASP A 106 -17.89 -4.42 -0.62
C ASP A 106 -16.78 -4.95 0.33
N GLY A 107 -16.19 -4.04 1.11
CA GLY A 107 -15.11 -4.36 2.06
C GLY A 107 -13.72 -4.51 1.44
N ASN A 108 -13.56 -4.11 0.19
CA ASN A 108 -12.34 -4.25 -0.60
C ASN A 108 -11.84 -2.84 -1.00
N PRO A 109 -10.77 -2.33 -0.37
CA PRO A 109 -10.23 -1.00 -0.68
C PRO A 109 -9.53 -0.98 -2.04
N SER A 110 -9.51 0.15 -2.73
CA SER A 110 -8.66 0.34 -3.92
C SER A 110 -7.17 0.33 -3.57
N VAL A 111 -6.33 0.05 -4.57
CA VAL A 111 -4.86 -0.01 -4.42
C VAL A 111 -4.20 1.12 -5.20
N LEU A 112 -3.35 1.86 -4.51
CA LEU A 112 -2.57 2.99 -5.03
C LEU A 112 -1.06 2.69 -4.91
N ILE A 113 -0.24 3.41 -5.65
CA ILE A 113 1.22 3.45 -5.47
C ILE A 113 1.68 4.87 -5.17
N ALA A 114 2.68 5.02 -4.32
CA ALA A 114 3.35 6.29 -4.06
C ALA A 114 4.86 6.14 -4.11
N ASP A 115 5.51 7.12 -4.74
CA ASP A 115 6.97 7.26 -4.73
C ASP A 115 7.49 7.32 -3.29
N ALA A 116 8.67 6.75 -3.03
CA ALA A 116 9.31 6.76 -1.72
C ALA A 116 9.53 8.17 -1.15
N SER A 117 9.64 9.17 -2.03
CA SER A 117 9.81 10.59 -1.73
C SER A 117 8.52 11.39 -1.93
N PHE A 118 7.36 10.74 -2.06
CA PHE A 118 6.08 11.39 -2.40
C PHE A 118 5.76 12.61 -1.54
N CYS A 119 5.96 12.51 -0.23
CA CYS A 119 5.70 13.62 0.69
C CYS A 119 6.70 13.67 1.84
N ALA A 120 7.00 14.88 2.29
CA ALA A 120 7.93 15.13 3.39
C ALA A 120 7.46 16.30 4.27
N TYR A 121 7.93 16.32 5.52
CA TYR A 121 7.66 17.46 6.40
C TYR A 121 8.54 18.66 6.00
N ASN A 122 7.91 19.76 5.61
CA ASN A 122 8.57 21.02 5.32
C ASN A 122 8.55 21.93 6.56
N GLU A 123 9.73 22.11 7.16
CA GLU A 123 9.92 22.94 8.36
C GLU A 123 9.58 24.42 8.14
N SER A 124 9.73 24.93 6.91
CA SER A 124 9.50 26.34 6.59
C SER A 124 8.02 26.71 6.62
N CYS A 125 7.13 25.80 6.20
CA CYS A 125 5.68 25.97 6.29
C CYS A 125 5.07 25.34 7.54
N GLY A 126 5.80 24.47 8.25
CA GLY A 126 5.28 23.68 9.37
C GLY A 126 4.19 22.69 8.93
N CYS A 127 4.35 22.12 7.73
CA CYS A 127 3.34 21.30 7.06
C CYS A 127 3.98 20.13 6.33
N VAL A 128 3.23 19.06 6.07
CA VAL A 128 3.67 18.00 5.16
C VAL A 128 3.30 18.44 3.75
N GLU A 129 4.28 18.44 2.85
CA GLU A 129 4.10 18.79 1.44
C GLU A 129 4.25 17.56 0.57
N ILE A 130 3.55 17.56 -0.55
CA ILE A 130 3.76 16.60 -1.64
C ILE A 130 4.95 17.11 -2.44
N SER A 131 6.03 16.32 -2.45
CA SER A 131 7.28 16.62 -3.14
C SER A 131 7.35 16.01 -4.54
N VAL A 132 6.55 14.98 -4.80
CA VAL A 132 6.43 14.33 -6.11
C VAL A 132 4.96 14.31 -6.50
N ALA A 133 4.60 15.06 -7.53
CA ALA A 133 3.24 15.11 -8.07
C ALA A 133 3.29 15.18 -9.61
N PRO A 134 2.22 14.77 -10.31
CA PRO A 134 2.13 14.96 -11.76
C PRO A 134 2.29 16.43 -12.15
N ASP A 135 2.94 16.69 -13.29
CA ASP A 135 3.20 18.06 -13.79
C ASP A 135 1.92 18.90 -13.86
N GLU A 136 0.80 18.31 -14.29
CA GLU A 136 -0.50 19.00 -14.38
C GLU A 136 -0.98 19.53 -13.02
N ILE A 137 -0.76 18.77 -11.95
CA ILE A 137 -1.14 19.17 -10.59
C ILE A 137 -0.20 20.25 -10.06
N MET A 138 1.09 20.14 -10.37
CA MET A 138 2.09 21.14 -10.00
C MET A 138 1.85 22.48 -10.71
N GLU A 139 1.44 22.46 -11.98
CA GLU A 139 1.11 23.67 -12.75
C GLU A 139 -0.15 24.39 -12.26
N GLU A 140 -1.11 23.66 -11.66
CA GLU A 140 -2.31 24.25 -11.04
C GLU A 140 -2.04 24.85 -9.65
N CYS A 141 -0.91 24.53 -9.03
CA CYS A 141 -0.59 24.99 -7.69
C CYS A 141 -0.02 26.42 -7.73
N ASP A 142 -0.89 27.40 -7.47
CA ASP A 142 -0.51 28.83 -7.37
C ASP A 142 0.36 29.11 -6.12
N ASP A 143 0.19 28.31 -5.07
CA ASP A 143 1.01 28.35 -3.87
C ASP A 143 2.24 27.46 -4.13
N ASP A 144 3.46 27.95 -3.93
CA ASP A 144 4.72 27.21 -4.13
C ASP A 144 4.84 25.88 -3.32
N ILE A 145 3.78 25.46 -2.62
CA ILE A 145 3.69 24.30 -1.74
C ILE A 145 2.35 23.58 -1.98
N LEU A 146 2.43 22.36 -2.52
CA LEU A 146 1.30 21.45 -2.59
C LEU A 146 1.15 20.72 -1.25
N ARG A 147 0.17 21.11 -0.43
CA ARG A 147 -0.02 20.52 0.90
C ARG A 147 -0.57 19.10 0.82
N LEU A 148 -0.12 18.25 1.72
CA LEU A 148 -0.68 16.91 1.87
C LEU A 148 -2.06 16.99 2.52
N ASP A 149 -3.08 16.63 1.75
CA ASP A 149 -4.43 16.32 2.20
C ASP A 149 -5.02 15.20 1.33
N TYR A 150 -6.17 14.66 1.72
CA TYR A 150 -6.75 13.53 0.99
C TYR A 150 -7.11 13.88 -0.47
N GLU A 151 -7.55 15.11 -0.73
CA GLU A 151 -7.92 15.55 -2.08
C GLU A 151 -6.69 15.58 -2.99
N ASN A 152 -5.57 16.11 -2.52
CA ASN A 152 -4.32 16.12 -3.28
C ASN A 152 -3.71 14.72 -3.38
N ILE A 153 -3.83 13.87 -2.35
CA ILE A 153 -3.37 12.48 -2.39
C ILE A 153 -4.04 11.73 -3.56
N VAL A 154 -5.37 11.75 -3.67
CA VAL A 154 -6.06 10.99 -4.74
C VAL A 154 -5.87 11.59 -6.13
N ARG A 155 -5.48 12.88 -6.22
CA ARG A 155 -5.12 13.54 -7.48
C ARG A 155 -3.70 13.20 -7.93
N CYS A 156 -2.78 12.97 -6.99
CA CYS A 156 -1.37 12.76 -7.29
C CYS A 156 -0.99 11.28 -7.36
N LEU A 157 -1.63 10.41 -6.56
CA LEU A 157 -1.26 9.01 -6.50
C LEU A 157 -1.93 8.21 -7.61
N PRO A 158 -1.16 7.50 -8.45
CA PRO A 158 -1.69 6.57 -9.42
C PRO A 158 -2.44 5.43 -8.74
N ARG A 159 -3.59 5.07 -9.32
CA ARG A 159 -4.34 3.87 -8.96
C ARG A 159 -3.81 2.68 -9.76
N ILE A 160 -3.44 1.62 -9.06
CA ILE A 160 -3.07 0.34 -9.69
C ILE A 160 -4.33 -0.47 -9.96
N GLU A 161 -5.17 -0.65 -8.94
CA GLU A 161 -6.39 -1.45 -9.05
C GLU A 161 -7.55 -0.86 -8.25
N ASP A 162 -8.77 -1.19 -8.68
CA ASP A 162 -9.99 -0.80 -7.98
C ASP A 162 -10.24 -1.60 -6.70
N SER A 163 -9.51 -2.70 -6.47
CA SER A 163 -9.68 -3.51 -5.28
C SER A 163 -8.42 -4.28 -4.88
N PHE A 164 -8.19 -4.41 -3.57
CA PHE A 164 -7.10 -5.21 -2.99
C PHE A 164 -7.12 -6.66 -3.48
N THR A 165 -8.29 -7.29 -3.53
CA THR A 165 -8.37 -8.69 -3.99
C THR A 165 -8.01 -8.85 -5.47
N GLU A 166 -8.35 -7.88 -6.32
CA GLU A 166 -7.95 -7.89 -7.74
C GLU A 166 -6.44 -7.71 -7.87
N PHE A 167 -5.87 -6.74 -7.15
CA PHE A 167 -4.42 -6.54 -7.09
C PHE A 167 -3.68 -7.82 -6.68
N MET A 168 -4.08 -8.44 -5.57
CA MET A 168 -3.46 -9.67 -5.07
C MET A 168 -3.64 -10.83 -6.05
N SER A 169 -4.78 -10.92 -6.75
CA SER A 169 -5.01 -11.94 -7.76
C SER A 169 -4.05 -11.79 -8.93
N LYS A 170 -4.01 -10.60 -9.55
CA LYS A 170 -3.12 -10.29 -10.68
C LYS A 170 -1.66 -10.46 -10.32
N LEU A 171 -1.27 -9.98 -9.13
CA LEU A 171 0.08 -10.13 -8.62
C LEU A 171 0.45 -11.61 -8.46
N SER A 172 -0.45 -12.45 -7.94
CA SER A 172 -0.19 -13.88 -7.78
C SER A 172 -0.13 -14.66 -9.10
N ASN A 173 -0.72 -14.12 -10.17
CA ASN A 173 -0.72 -14.70 -11.51
C ASN A 173 0.40 -14.15 -12.41
N ASP A 174 1.28 -13.30 -11.87
CA ASP A 174 2.35 -12.64 -12.64
C ASP A 174 1.80 -11.79 -13.81
N GLU A 175 0.69 -11.08 -13.56
CA GLU A 175 0.04 -10.23 -14.59
C GLU A 175 0.62 -8.82 -14.67
N TYR A 176 1.57 -8.46 -13.81
CA TYR A 176 2.31 -7.19 -13.88
C TYR A 176 3.73 -7.46 -14.37
N GLU A 177 4.21 -6.70 -15.36
CA GLU A 177 5.63 -6.74 -15.76
C GLU A 177 6.48 -6.00 -14.72
N ASP A 178 6.12 -4.74 -14.44
CA ASP A 178 6.69 -3.94 -13.36
C ASP A 178 5.61 -3.02 -12.79
N VAL A 179 5.38 -3.10 -11.47
CA VAL A 179 4.37 -2.28 -10.80
C VAL A 179 4.80 -0.81 -10.70
N GLU A 180 6.11 -0.52 -10.78
CA GLU A 180 6.62 0.86 -10.78
C GLU A 180 6.26 1.63 -12.06
N GLU A 181 5.86 0.97 -13.15
CA GLU A 181 5.38 1.64 -14.39
C GLU A 181 4.17 2.56 -14.15
N TYR A 182 3.41 2.34 -13.06
CA TYR A 182 2.30 3.23 -12.70
C TYR A 182 2.76 4.60 -12.21
N LEU A 183 4.03 4.78 -11.86
CA LEU A 183 4.61 6.06 -11.45
C LEU A 183 5.19 6.88 -12.61
N GLU A 184 5.21 6.35 -13.84
CA GLU A 184 5.77 6.99 -15.04
C GLU A 184 4.79 7.91 -15.79
#